data_AF-A0A9C5Z0K7-F1
#
_entry.id   AF-A0A9C5Z0K7-F1
#
_cell.length_a   1.000
_cell.length_b   1.000
_cell.length_c   1.000
_cell.angle_alpha   90.00
_cell.angle_beta   90.00
_cell.angle_gamma   90.00
#
_symmetry.space_group_name_H-M   'P 1'
#
loop_
_entity.id
_entity.type
_entity.pdbx_description
1 polymer ?
#
loop_
_entity_poly.entity_id
_entity_poly.type
_entity_poly.pdbx_seq_one_letter_code
_entity_poly.pdbx_strand_id
1 'polypeptide(L)'
;MEQEKTAAQKLVDRKERLRNLHKMRQEARTHNHQEVIAEDARKKLPNNWEARKRQADWIMADEKAREEAKAEGKDYDRLKLLQISAIDAERIERKQRKKNPDGGFATFEAQTARQYARLVKNMPTRDMKKYEKQRQDLGEAFYGGPNTVLHGLVKDSPDAINNMVKDLEQQIEKRKKYSRRRTYNDDADVDFINERNSKFNKKLERFYGEHTAEIKQNLERGTAI
;
A
#
# COMPACT_ATOMS: atom_id res chain seq x y z
N MET A 1 -72.80 2.19 21.37
CA MET A 1 -73.27 0.98 22.08
C MET A 1 -72.19 -0.09 21.90
N GLU A 2 -71.16 -0.06 22.74
CA GLU A 2 -70.19 -1.16 22.79
C GLU A 2 -70.91 -2.38 23.37
N GLN A 3 -71.05 -3.45 22.59
CA GLN A 3 -71.56 -4.71 23.11
C GLN A 3 -70.55 -5.26 24.12
N GLU A 4 -70.97 -5.44 25.37
CA GLU A 4 -70.13 -5.99 26.42
C GLU A 4 -69.74 -7.43 26.07
N LYS A 5 -68.47 -7.63 25.70
CA LYS A 5 -67.93 -8.95 25.39
C LYS A 5 -68.09 -9.89 26.58
N THR A 6 -68.56 -11.10 26.31
CA THR A 6 -68.70 -12.14 27.33
C THR A 6 -67.33 -12.54 27.90
N ALA A 7 -67.30 -13.08 29.12
CA ALA A 7 -66.05 -13.47 29.79
C ALA A 7 -65.21 -14.46 28.96
N ALA A 8 -65.87 -15.35 28.20
CA ALA A 8 -65.22 -16.29 27.28
C ALA A 8 -64.53 -15.57 26.10
N GLN A 9 -65.18 -14.55 25.50
CA GLN A 9 -64.59 -13.75 24.42
C GLN A 9 -63.40 -12.92 24.93
N LYS A 10 -63.49 -12.34 26.14
CA LYS A 10 -62.36 -11.64 26.79
C LYS A 10 -61.17 -12.57 27.06
N LEU A 11 -61.42 -13.85 27.39
CA LEU A 11 -60.37 -14.86 27.56
C LEU A 11 -59.67 -15.20 26.24
N VAL A 12 -60.43 -15.33 25.15
CA VAL A 12 -59.89 -15.58 23.80
C VAL A 12 -59.02 -14.41 23.34
N ASP A 13 -59.51 -13.17 23.45
CA ASP A 13 -58.74 -11.95 23.13
C ASP A 13 -57.44 -11.87 23.94
N ARG A 14 -57.48 -12.25 25.24
CA ARG A 14 -56.29 -12.29 26.11
C ARG A 14 -55.29 -13.36 25.67
N LYS A 15 -55.76 -14.53 25.23
CA LYS A 15 -54.92 -15.62 24.70
C LYS A 15 -54.29 -15.24 23.36
N GLU A 16 -55.02 -14.56 22.47
CA GLU A 16 -54.47 -14.05 21.21
C GLU A 16 -53.42 -12.97 21.44
N ARG A 17 -53.68 -12.01 22.35
CA ARG A 17 -52.69 -11.02 22.76
C ARG A 17 -51.43 -11.67 23.32
N LEU A 18 -51.58 -12.73 24.13
CA LEU A 18 -50.44 -13.49 24.65
C LEU A 18 -49.64 -14.20 23.54
N ARG A 19 -50.32 -14.79 22.55
CA ARG A 19 -49.67 -15.40 21.37
C ARG A 19 -48.89 -14.36 20.57
N ASN A 20 -49.48 -13.17 20.35
CA ASN A 20 -48.82 -12.08 19.65
C ASN A 20 -47.59 -11.59 20.43
N LEU A 21 -47.67 -11.48 21.76
CA LEU A 21 -46.52 -11.15 22.60
C LEU A 21 -45.42 -12.23 22.53
N HIS A 22 -45.78 -13.51 22.47
CA HIS A 22 -44.80 -14.58 22.28
C HIS A 22 -44.13 -14.53 20.90
N LYS A 23 -44.90 -14.23 19.85
CA LYS A 23 -44.38 -14.03 18.49
C LYS A 23 -43.41 -12.85 18.43
N MET A 24 -43.80 -11.69 18.95
CA MET A 24 -42.94 -10.51 19.04
C MET A 24 -41.67 -10.77 19.85
N ARG A 25 -41.79 -11.52 20.97
CA ARG A 25 -40.63 -11.92 21.76
C ARG A 25 -39.69 -12.84 20.98
N GLN A 26 -40.23 -13.75 20.18
CA GLN A 26 -39.44 -14.66 19.36
C GLN A 26 -38.75 -13.89 18.21
N GLU A 27 -39.45 -13.00 17.55
CA GLU A 27 -38.91 -12.11 16.50
C GLU A 27 -37.80 -11.22 17.05
N ALA A 28 -37.99 -10.62 18.23
CA ALA A 28 -36.96 -9.83 18.89
C ALA A 28 -35.72 -10.67 19.22
N ARG A 29 -35.90 -11.91 19.68
CA ARG A 29 -34.77 -12.84 19.94
C ARG A 29 -34.02 -13.19 18.65
N THR A 30 -34.74 -13.46 17.56
CA THR A 30 -34.10 -13.79 16.27
C THR A 30 -33.36 -12.60 15.68
N HIS A 31 -33.95 -11.40 15.72
CA HIS A 31 -33.29 -10.18 15.24
C HIS A 31 -32.06 -9.84 16.07
N ASN A 32 -32.16 -9.90 17.40
CA ASN A 32 -31.00 -9.66 18.27
C ASN A 32 -29.88 -10.67 17.98
N HIS A 33 -30.21 -11.94 17.78
CA HIS A 33 -29.22 -12.96 17.45
C HIS A 33 -28.57 -12.72 16.08
N GLN A 34 -29.35 -12.34 15.06
CA GLN A 34 -28.84 -11.98 13.73
C GLN A 34 -27.91 -10.77 13.79
N GLU A 35 -28.26 -9.73 14.54
CA GLU A 35 -27.42 -8.54 14.72
C GLU A 35 -26.11 -8.86 15.46
N VAL A 36 -26.16 -9.68 16.50
CA VAL A 36 -24.95 -10.14 17.22
C VAL A 36 -24.02 -10.92 16.27
N ILE A 37 -24.58 -11.81 15.44
CA ILE A 37 -23.80 -12.54 14.43
C ILE A 37 -23.21 -11.58 13.38
N ALA A 38 -24.00 -10.61 12.91
CA ALA A 38 -23.55 -9.63 11.92
C ALA A 38 -22.45 -8.71 12.47
N GLU A 39 -22.55 -8.30 13.73
CA GLU A 39 -21.54 -7.52 14.42
C GLU A 39 -20.23 -8.32 14.61
N ASP A 40 -20.33 -9.58 15.04
CA ASP A 40 -19.17 -10.48 15.16
C ASP A 40 -18.51 -10.72 13.80
N ALA A 41 -19.32 -10.92 12.74
CA ALA A 41 -18.82 -11.01 11.38
C ALA A 41 -18.09 -9.71 10.97
N ARG A 42 -18.64 -8.53 11.27
CA ARG A 42 -17.98 -7.24 11.00
C ARG A 42 -16.67 -7.08 11.76
N LYS A 43 -16.61 -7.51 13.02
CA LYS A 43 -15.38 -7.48 13.83
C LYS A 43 -14.31 -8.44 13.33
N LYS A 44 -14.70 -9.57 12.76
CA LYS A 44 -13.79 -10.55 12.15
C LYS A 44 -13.28 -10.13 10.77
N LEU A 45 -13.93 -9.17 10.12
CA LEU A 45 -13.47 -8.68 8.82
C LEU A 45 -12.16 -7.90 8.95
N PRO A 46 -11.22 -8.09 8.02
CA PRO A 46 -10.05 -7.23 7.93
C PRO A 46 -10.44 -5.77 7.72
N ASN A 47 -9.68 -4.84 8.30
CA ASN A 47 -9.91 -3.38 8.15
C ASN A 47 -9.95 -2.90 6.67
N ASN A 48 -9.41 -3.68 5.72
CA ASN A 48 -9.40 -3.36 4.29
C ASN A 48 -10.47 -4.10 3.47
N TRP A 49 -11.42 -4.80 4.10
CA TRP A 49 -12.42 -5.63 3.43
C TRP A 49 -13.27 -4.85 2.43
N GLU A 50 -13.81 -3.69 2.82
CA GLU A 50 -14.64 -2.88 1.92
C GLU A 50 -13.87 -2.39 0.70
N ALA A 51 -12.59 -2.04 0.89
CA ALA A 51 -11.72 -1.65 -0.22
C ALA A 51 -11.46 -2.83 -1.17
N ARG A 52 -11.24 -4.03 -0.63
CA ARG A 52 -11.12 -5.27 -1.44
C ARG A 52 -12.40 -5.58 -2.19
N LYS A 53 -13.55 -5.49 -1.53
CA LYS A 53 -14.86 -5.71 -2.16
C LYS A 53 -15.09 -4.73 -3.30
N ARG A 54 -14.89 -3.42 -3.05
CA ARG A 54 -15.00 -2.39 -4.08
C ARG A 54 -14.06 -2.63 -5.26
N GLN A 55 -12.85 -3.09 -4.99
CA GLN A 55 -11.90 -3.45 -6.04
C GLN A 55 -12.38 -4.66 -6.85
N ALA A 56 -12.89 -5.70 -6.20
CA ALA A 56 -13.45 -6.87 -6.87
C ALA A 56 -14.67 -6.50 -7.73
N ASP A 57 -15.61 -5.73 -7.16
CA ASP A 57 -16.79 -5.24 -7.88
C ASP A 57 -16.39 -4.39 -9.10
N TRP A 58 -15.36 -3.56 -8.97
CA TRP A 58 -14.82 -2.78 -10.08
C TRP A 58 -14.16 -3.65 -11.17
N ILE A 59 -13.39 -4.68 -10.78
CA ILE A 59 -12.78 -5.62 -11.74
C ILE A 59 -13.87 -6.35 -12.53
N MET A 60 -14.87 -6.90 -11.83
CA MET A 60 -15.99 -7.60 -12.48
C MET A 60 -16.76 -6.69 -13.44
N ALA A 61 -16.98 -5.42 -13.05
CA ALA A 61 -17.64 -4.44 -13.90
C ALA A 61 -16.77 -4.04 -15.12
N ASP A 62 -15.46 -3.87 -14.95
CA ASP A 62 -14.52 -3.53 -16.04
C ASP A 62 -14.37 -4.69 -17.03
N GLU A 63 -14.31 -5.94 -16.53
CA GLU A 63 -14.30 -7.15 -17.36
C GLU A 63 -15.59 -7.28 -18.17
N LYS A 64 -16.74 -7.13 -17.52
CA LYS A 64 -18.04 -7.16 -18.20
C LYS A 64 -18.14 -6.08 -19.28
N ALA A 65 -17.74 -4.85 -18.98
CA ALA A 65 -17.75 -3.75 -19.96
C ALA A 65 -16.77 -4.00 -21.12
N ARG A 66 -15.63 -4.65 -20.86
CA ARG A 66 -14.66 -5.06 -21.89
C ARG A 66 -15.24 -6.17 -22.78
N GLU A 67 -15.97 -7.12 -22.23
CA GLU A 67 -16.66 -8.17 -23.00
C GLU A 67 -17.79 -7.59 -23.87
N GLU A 68 -18.61 -6.68 -23.32
CA GLU A 68 -19.67 -5.98 -24.05
C GLU A 68 -19.08 -5.16 -25.21
N ALA A 69 -18.03 -4.38 -24.96
CA ALA A 69 -17.34 -3.62 -26.00
C ALA A 69 -16.75 -4.52 -27.10
N LYS A 70 -16.17 -5.67 -26.73
CA LYS A 70 -15.67 -6.67 -27.69
C LYS A 70 -16.80 -7.28 -28.51
N ALA A 71 -17.94 -7.59 -27.90
CA ALA A 71 -19.12 -8.13 -28.59
C ALA A 71 -19.70 -7.12 -29.60
N GLU A 72 -19.65 -5.83 -29.27
CA GLU A 72 -20.01 -4.73 -30.18
C GLU A 72 -18.93 -4.40 -31.23
N GLY A 73 -17.77 -5.07 -31.21
CA GLY A 73 -16.65 -4.82 -32.11
C GLY A 73 -15.91 -3.50 -31.85
N LYS A 74 -16.06 -2.91 -30.67
CA LYS A 74 -15.41 -1.65 -30.27
C LYS A 74 -14.16 -1.91 -29.43
N ASP A 75 -13.20 -0.99 -29.52
CA ASP A 75 -12.03 -0.99 -28.65
C ASP A 75 -12.36 -0.37 -27.29
N TYR A 76 -12.40 -1.21 -26.25
CA TYR A 76 -12.72 -0.80 -24.88
C TYR A 76 -11.76 0.26 -24.34
N ASP A 77 -10.47 0.13 -24.60
CA ASP A 77 -9.47 1.04 -24.01
C ASP A 77 -9.65 2.45 -24.61
N ARG A 78 -10.02 2.55 -25.89
CA ARG A 78 -10.37 3.83 -26.54
C ARG A 78 -11.67 4.43 -26.00
N LEU A 79 -12.72 3.63 -25.83
CA LEU A 79 -13.99 4.09 -25.25
C LEU A 79 -13.80 4.63 -23.83
N LYS A 80 -12.98 3.93 -23.04
CA LYS A 80 -12.63 4.36 -21.68
C LYS A 80 -11.91 5.70 -21.67
N LEU A 81 -10.95 5.91 -22.59
CA LEU A 81 -10.25 7.21 -22.71
C LEU A 81 -11.19 8.35 -23.08
N LEU A 82 -12.22 8.11 -23.90
CA LEU A 82 -13.22 9.13 -24.26
C LEU A 82 -14.09 9.56 -23.06
N GLN A 83 -14.30 8.67 -22.09
CA GLN A 83 -15.08 8.95 -20.89
C GLN A 83 -14.30 9.68 -19.79
N ILE A 84 -12.97 9.76 -19.91
CA ILE A 84 -12.13 10.43 -18.91
C ILE A 84 -12.27 11.95 -19.07
N SER A 85 -12.62 12.64 -17.97
CA SER A 85 -12.67 14.10 -17.95
C SER A 85 -11.27 14.72 -18.10
N ALA A 86 -11.17 15.93 -18.66
CA ALA A 86 -9.89 16.64 -18.78
C ALA A 86 -9.16 16.81 -17.43
N ILE A 87 -9.92 17.04 -16.35
CA ILE A 87 -9.40 17.17 -14.98
C ILE A 87 -8.81 15.85 -14.49
N ASP A 88 -9.50 14.73 -14.76
CA ASP A 88 -9.01 13.41 -14.37
C ASP A 88 -7.79 13.00 -15.18
N ALA A 89 -7.76 13.32 -16.49
CA ALA A 89 -6.60 13.11 -17.34
C ALA A 89 -5.37 13.86 -16.81
N GLU A 90 -5.49 15.15 -16.47
CA GLU A 90 -4.40 15.95 -15.91
C GLU A 90 -3.91 15.37 -14.57
N ARG A 91 -4.84 14.91 -13.72
CA ARG A 91 -4.51 14.27 -12.45
C ARG A 91 -3.75 12.96 -12.65
N ILE A 92 -4.16 12.14 -13.62
CA ILE A 92 -3.48 10.89 -13.97
C ILE A 92 -2.08 11.20 -14.48
N GLU A 93 -1.95 12.17 -15.38
CA GLU A 93 -0.66 12.58 -15.94
C GLU A 93 0.30 13.08 -14.84
N ARG A 94 -0.18 13.93 -13.93
CA ARG A 94 0.61 14.42 -12.80
C ARG A 94 1.09 13.30 -11.88
N LYS A 95 0.30 12.24 -11.71
CA LYS A 95 0.71 11.03 -10.96
C LYS A 95 1.77 10.24 -11.72
N GLN A 96 1.64 10.10 -13.04
CA GLN A 96 2.62 9.41 -13.88
C GLN A 96 3.97 10.14 -13.90
N ARG A 97 3.97 11.47 -14.07
CA ARG A 97 5.17 12.32 -14.06
C ARG A 97 5.96 12.25 -12.74
N LYS A 98 5.32 11.88 -11.63
CA LYS A 98 5.95 11.74 -10.31
C LYS A 98 6.61 10.37 -10.07
N LYS A 99 6.45 9.41 -10.99
CA LYS A 99 7.09 8.09 -10.86
C LYS A 99 8.57 8.20 -11.19
N ASN A 100 9.41 7.84 -10.22
CA ASN A 100 10.85 7.65 -10.41
C ASN A 100 11.16 6.16 -10.17
N PRO A 101 10.85 5.27 -11.14
CA PRO A 101 11.02 3.82 -10.99
C PRO A 101 12.50 3.47 -10.79
N ASP A 102 12.79 2.37 -10.11
CA ASP A 102 14.17 1.93 -9.94
C ASP A 102 14.67 1.19 -11.18
N GLY A 103 15.53 1.85 -11.97
CA GLY A 103 16.14 1.27 -13.17
C GLY A 103 17.21 0.21 -12.89
N GLY A 104 17.49 -0.09 -11.62
CA GLY A 104 18.52 -1.04 -11.21
C GLY A 104 19.86 -0.37 -10.89
N PHE A 105 20.81 -1.19 -10.47
CA PHE A 105 22.17 -0.73 -10.18
C PHE A 105 22.94 -0.54 -11.49
N ALA A 106 23.38 0.69 -11.77
CA ALA A 106 24.28 1.00 -12.88
C ALA A 106 25.70 1.30 -12.35
N THR A 107 25.86 2.42 -11.64
CA THR A 107 27.13 2.82 -11.01
C THR A 107 26.86 3.37 -9.61
N PHE A 108 27.89 3.35 -8.75
CA PHE A 108 27.78 3.96 -7.42
C PHE A 108 27.49 5.46 -7.50
N GLU A 109 28.05 6.17 -8.48
CA GLU A 109 27.80 7.60 -8.70
C GLU A 109 26.35 7.89 -9.07
N ALA A 110 25.76 7.11 -9.96
CA ALA A 110 24.34 7.28 -10.30
C ALA A 110 23.43 7.04 -9.09
N GLN A 111 23.78 6.07 -8.24
CA GLN A 111 23.04 5.80 -7.00
C GLN A 111 23.22 6.92 -5.97
N THR A 112 24.42 7.47 -5.79
CA THR A 112 24.66 8.59 -4.88
C THR A 112 23.95 9.85 -5.35
N ALA A 113 24.00 10.17 -6.65
CA ALA A 113 23.28 11.30 -7.23
C ALA A 113 21.76 11.17 -7.00
N ARG A 114 21.20 9.98 -7.20
CA ARG A 114 19.77 9.71 -6.93
C ARG A 114 19.43 9.83 -5.44
N GLN A 115 20.27 9.31 -4.56
CA GLN A 115 20.11 9.46 -3.11
C GLN A 115 20.13 10.94 -2.73
N TYR A 116 21.10 11.70 -3.24
CA TYR A 116 21.27 13.12 -2.98
C TYR A 116 20.05 13.93 -3.44
N ALA A 117 19.59 13.74 -4.68
CA ALA A 117 18.39 14.40 -5.19
C ALA A 117 17.14 14.11 -4.32
N ARG A 118 17.02 12.88 -3.81
CA ARG A 118 15.96 12.51 -2.86
C ARG A 118 16.12 13.21 -1.51
N LEU A 119 17.35 13.31 -0.98
CA LEU A 119 17.61 13.99 0.29
C LEU A 119 17.32 15.48 0.18
N VAL A 120 17.81 16.15 -0.86
CA VAL A 120 17.53 17.58 -1.13
C VAL A 120 16.03 17.84 -1.22
N LYS A 121 15.28 16.98 -1.92
CA LYS A 121 13.82 17.11 -2.01
C LYS A 121 13.11 16.92 -0.66
N ASN A 122 13.68 16.11 0.22
CA ASN A 122 13.13 15.81 1.54
C ASN A 122 13.59 16.80 2.62
N MET A 123 14.55 17.69 2.33
CA MET A 123 14.99 18.69 3.30
C MET A 123 13.81 19.58 3.69
N PRO A 124 13.75 20.01 4.96
CA PRO A 124 12.75 20.97 5.40
C PRO A 124 12.89 22.26 4.60
N THR A 125 11.77 22.93 4.36
CA THR A 125 11.76 24.24 3.71
C THR A 125 12.64 25.22 4.47
N ARG A 126 13.39 26.07 3.74
CA ARG A 126 14.26 27.07 4.33
C ARG A 126 13.46 28.02 5.23
N ASP A 127 13.88 28.14 6.48
CA ASP A 127 13.36 29.18 7.38
C ASP A 127 13.95 30.54 6.97
N MET A 128 13.11 31.38 6.39
CA MET A 128 13.50 32.70 5.90
C MET A 128 13.95 33.63 7.03
N LYS A 129 13.35 33.53 8.23
CA LYS A 129 13.73 34.40 9.37
C LYS A 129 15.13 34.07 9.85
N LYS A 130 15.43 32.78 10.00
CA LYS A 130 16.77 32.31 10.37
C LYS A 130 17.81 32.70 9.30
N TYR A 131 17.45 32.56 8.03
CA TYR A 131 18.31 32.92 6.90
C TYR A 131 18.64 34.43 6.88
N GLU A 132 17.63 35.30 7.05
CA GLU A 132 17.83 36.75 7.08
C GLU A 132 18.67 37.20 8.29
N LYS A 133 18.44 36.60 9.46
CA LYS A 133 19.27 36.85 10.64
C LYS A 133 20.74 36.48 10.39
N GLN A 134 20.99 35.27 9.87
CA GLN A 134 22.35 34.83 9.54
C GLN A 134 23.01 35.72 8.48
N ARG A 135 22.24 36.20 7.50
CA ARG A 135 22.72 37.15 6.49
C ARG A 135 23.14 38.49 7.10
N GLN A 136 22.38 39.01 8.06
CA GLN A 136 22.74 40.23 8.79
C GLN A 136 23.98 40.02 9.67
N ASP A 137 24.03 38.92 10.42
CA ASP A 137 25.13 38.62 11.35
C ASP A 137 26.47 38.43 10.63
N LEU A 138 26.46 37.79 9.45
CA LEU A 138 27.67 37.48 8.67
C LEU A 138 28.04 38.54 7.63
N GLY A 139 27.13 39.46 7.29
CA GLY A 139 27.38 40.55 6.33
C GLY A 139 27.91 40.06 4.98
N GLU A 140 29.05 40.61 4.53
CA GLU A 140 29.70 40.23 3.27
C GLU A 140 30.24 38.78 3.30
N ALA A 141 30.65 38.29 4.47
CA ALA A 141 31.14 36.93 4.62
C ALA A 141 30.08 35.87 4.32
N PHE A 142 28.79 36.23 4.41
CA PHE A 142 27.66 35.35 4.14
C PHE A 142 27.69 34.73 2.73
N TYR A 143 28.17 35.48 1.75
CA TYR A 143 28.17 35.05 0.35
C TYR A 143 29.43 34.24 -0.04
N GLY A 144 30.38 34.06 0.88
CA GLY A 144 31.54 33.19 0.68
C GLY A 144 32.42 33.63 -0.50
N GLY A 145 32.93 34.86 -0.46
CA GLY A 145 33.87 35.36 -1.46
C GLY A 145 35.20 34.58 -1.48
N PRO A 146 36.08 34.84 -2.47
CA PRO A 146 37.29 34.04 -2.71
C PRO A 146 38.23 33.85 -1.51
N ASN A 147 38.26 34.83 -0.58
CA ASN A 147 39.15 34.84 0.58
C ASN A 147 38.40 34.91 1.92
N THR A 148 37.12 34.53 1.96
CA THR A 148 36.32 34.62 3.19
C THR A 148 36.57 33.41 4.10
N VAL A 149 37.05 33.65 5.32
CA VAL A 149 37.17 32.61 6.36
C VAL A 149 35.89 32.57 7.19
N LEU A 150 35.03 31.60 6.92
CA LEU A 150 33.78 31.37 7.67
C LEU A 150 33.97 30.52 8.93
N HIS A 151 35.12 29.84 9.04
CA HIS A 151 35.38 28.89 10.12
C HIS A 151 35.54 29.65 11.45
N GLY A 152 34.64 29.38 12.41
CA GLY A 152 34.60 30.02 13.72
C GLY A 152 33.57 31.16 13.87
N LEU A 153 33.04 31.70 12.75
CA LEU A 153 32.01 32.74 12.77
C LEU A 153 30.60 32.17 13.00
N VAL A 154 30.35 30.95 12.52
CA VAL A 154 29.07 30.26 12.67
C VAL A 154 29.18 29.18 13.73
N LYS A 155 28.25 29.20 14.70
CA LYS A 155 28.06 28.12 15.67
C LYS A 155 26.73 27.46 15.42
N ASP A 156 26.75 26.13 15.25
CA ASP A 156 25.53 25.37 15.05
C ASP A 156 24.72 25.29 16.33
N SER A 157 23.41 25.50 16.19
CA SER A 157 22.47 25.30 17.30
C SER A 157 22.33 23.80 17.60
N PRO A 158 22.18 23.41 18.88
CA PRO A 158 21.91 22.01 19.25
C PRO A 158 20.75 21.39 18.48
N ASP A 159 19.70 22.16 18.19
CA ASP A 159 18.54 21.68 17.44
C ASP A 159 18.88 21.32 15.99
N ALA A 160 19.79 22.08 15.36
CA ALA A 160 20.26 21.80 14.01
C ALA A 160 21.07 20.49 13.97
N ILE A 161 21.91 20.27 14.99
CA ILE A 161 22.68 19.04 15.15
C ILE A 161 21.73 17.84 15.35
N ASN A 162 20.74 17.97 16.22
CA ASN A 162 19.75 16.92 16.47
C ASN A 162 18.97 16.55 15.19
N ASN A 163 18.59 17.55 14.38
CA ASN A 163 17.92 17.32 13.10
C ASN A 163 18.81 16.57 12.10
N MET A 164 20.10 16.92 12.04
CA MET A 164 21.08 16.20 11.22
C MET A 164 21.24 14.75 11.66
N VAL A 165 21.39 14.51 12.96
CA VAL A 165 21.50 13.14 13.53
C VAL A 165 20.27 12.31 13.18
N LYS A 166 19.08 12.87 13.35
CA LYS A 166 17.82 12.21 12.99
C LYS A 166 17.73 11.86 11.50
N ASP A 167 18.22 12.72 10.60
CA ASP A 167 18.26 12.39 9.17
C ASP A 167 19.26 11.27 8.89
N LEU A 168 20.45 11.28 9.51
CA LEU A 168 21.43 10.20 9.39
C LEU A 168 20.88 8.85 9.85
N GLU A 169 20.17 8.81 10.98
CA GLU A 169 19.51 7.60 11.48
C GLU A 169 18.48 7.06 10.47
N GLN A 170 17.66 7.94 9.89
CA GLN A 170 16.71 7.57 8.83
C GLN A 170 17.41 7.05 7.57
N GLN A 171 18.56 7.63 7.20
CA GLN A 171 19.36 7.16 6.08
C GLN A 171 19.92 5.76 6.35
N ILE A 172 20.43 5.51 7.57
CA ILE A 172 20.92 4.19 7.99
C ILE A 172 19.79 3.17 7.98
N GLU A 173 18.61 3.52 8.50
CA GLU A 173 17.45 2.62 8.51
C GLU A 173 16.99 2.27 7.09
N LYS A 174 16.96 3.25 6.18
CA LYS A 174 16.67 3.02 4.76
C LYS A 174 17.72 2.10 4.11
N ARG A 175 19.01 2.29 4.42
CA ARG A 175 20.09 1.44 3.91
C ARG A 175 19.95 0.00 4.40
N LYS A 176 19.61 -0.23 5.67
CA LYS A 176 19.35 -1.56 6.24
C LYS A 176 18.23 -2.30 5.49
N LYS A 177 17.22 -1.57 5.01
CA LYS A 177 16.06 -2.11 4.26
C LYS A 177 16.31 -2.27 2.75
N TYR A 178 17.50 -1.96 2.24
CA TYR A 178 17.82 -2.03 0.81
C TYR A 178 17.74 -3.46 0.27
N SER A 179 18.32 -4.43 0.99
CA SER A 179 18.16 -5.85 0.68
C SER A 179 16.99 -6.43 1.47
N ARG A 180 15.92 -6.81 0.77
CA ARG A 180 14.75 -7.44 1.39
C ARG A 180 14.90 -8.95 1.34
N ARG A 181 14.80 -9.62 2.49
CA ARG A 181 14.75 -11.08 2.55
C ARG A 181 13.45 -11.55 1.88
N ARG A 182 13.57 -12.40 0.86
CA ARG A 182 12.43 -13.12 0.29
C ARG A 182 11.97 -14.17 1.31
N THR A 183 10.65 -14.29 1.50
CA THR A 183 10.07 -15.34 2.34
C THR A 183 10.52 -16.70 1.81
N TYR A 184 10.91 -17.59 2.71
CA TYR A 184 11.21 -18.97 2.35
C TYR A 184 9.87 -19.65 2.04
N ASN A 185 9.83 -20.40 0.94
CA ASN A 185 8.68 -21.21 0.58
C ASN A 185 8.97 -22.64 1.02
N ASP A 186 8.23 -23.15 2.00
CA ASP A 186 8.44 -24.49 2.56
C ASP A 186 8.07 -25.60 1.55
N ASP A 187 7.21 -25.28 0.57
CA ASP A 187 6.75 -26.22 -0.47
C ASP A 187 7.72 -26.34 -1.66
N ALA A 188 8.82 -25.58 -1.68
CA ALA A 188 9.79 -25.64 -2.78
C ALA A 188 10.78 -26.80 -2.58
N ASP A 189 11.12 -27.49 -3.67
CA ASP A 189 12.13 -28.55 -3.64
C ASP A 189 13.47 -28.00 -3.12
N VAL A 190 14.00 -28.67 -2.10
CA VAL A 190 15.21 -28.25 -1.40
C VAL A 190 16.42 -28.89 -2.05
N ASP A 191 17.19 -28.09 -2.79
CA ASP A 191 18.41 -28.48 -3.49
C ASP A 191 19.70 -28.22 -2.68
N PHE A 192 19.58 -27.88 -1.40
CA PHE A 192 20.71 -27.46 -0.55
C PHE A 192 20.71 -28.10 0.83
N ILE A 193 21.91 -28.33 1.37
CA ILE A 193 22.10 -28.89 2.73
C ILE A 193 22.23 -27.79 3.79
N ASN A 194 22.80 -26.63 3.43
CA ASN A 194 23.01 -25.51 4.35
C ASN A 194 22.68 -24.14 3.70
N GLU A 195 22.56 -23.07 4.50
CA GLU A 195 22.18 -21.74 4.00
C GLU A 195 23.22 -21.15 3.02
N ARG A 196 24.50 -21.43 3.23
CA ARG A 196 25.58 -20.96 2.35
C ARG A 196 25.48 -21.62 0.96
N ASN A 197 25.16 -22.91 0.93
CA ASN A 197 24.89 -23.69 -0.26
C ASN A 197 23.63 -23.14 -0.97
N SER A 198 22.52 -22.90 -0.24
CA SER A 198 21.32 -22.27 -0.81
C SER A 198 21.62 -20.93 -1.52
N LYS A 199 22.45 -20.08 -0.90
CA LYS A 199 22.86 -18.80 -1.50
C LYS A 199 23.73 -19.00 -2.73
N PHE A 200 24.57 -20.03 -2.75
CA PHE A 200 25.41 -20.38 -3.89
C PHE A 200 24.59 -20.94 -5.05
N ASN A 201 23.69 -21.90 -4.81
CA ASN A 201 22.77 -22.41 -5.83
C ASN A 201 21.88 -21.30 -6.40
N LYS A 202 21.33 -20.42 -5.55
CA LYS A 202 20.61 -19.22 -6.01
C LYS A 202 21.47 -18.27 -6.84
N LYS A 203 22.79 -18.23 -6.63
CA LYS A 203 23.70 -17.46 -7.47
C LYS A 203 23.85 -18.16 -8.82
N LEU A 204 24.07 -19.47 -8.84
CA LEU A 204 24.16 -20.25 -10.08
C LEU A 204 22.88 -20.13 -10.91
N GLU A 205 21.70 -20.27 -10.30
CA GLU A 205 20.41 -20.17 -11.00
C GLU A 205 20.22 -18.81 -11.69
N ARG A 206 20.72 -17.72 -11.10
CA ARG A 206 20.64 -16.38 -11.73
C ARG A 206 21.49 -16.22 -12.98
N PHE A 207 22.62 -16.93 -13.07
CA PHE A 207 23.54 -16.80 -14.20
C PHE A 207 23.34 -17.91 -15.24
N TYR A 208 23.06 -19.13 -14.80
CA TYR A 208 23.01 -20.32 -15.65
C TYR A 208 21.60 -20.85 -15.85
N GLY A 209 20.63 -20.48 -15.01
CA GLY A 209 19.26 -21.04 -15.08
C GLY A 209 18.59 -20.85 -16.44
N GLU A 210 18.87 -19.74 -17.13
CA GLU A 210 18.40 -19.50 -18.50
C GLU A 210 19.01 -20.49 -19.50
N HIS A 211 20.30 -20.80 -19.35
CA HIS A 211 21.03 -21.70 -20.24
C HIS A 211 20.83 -23.19 -19.92
N THR A 212 20.51 -23.53 -18.66
CA THR A 212 20.33 -24.91 -18.19
C THR A 212 18.86 -25.30 -18.06
N ALA A 213 17.93 -24.47 -18.55
CA ALA A 213 16.49 -24.71 -18.45
C ALA A 213 16.08 -26.04 -19.09
N GLU A 214 16.63 -26.38 -20.25
CA GLU A 214 16.35 -27.64 -20.96
C GLU A 214 16.85 -28.86 -20.15
N ILE A 215 18.08 -28.79 -19.64
CA ILE A 215 18.67 -29.86 -18.81
C ILE A 215 17.81 -30.10 -17.55
N LYS A 216 17.37 -29.02 -16.91
CA LYS A 216 16.52 -29.07 -15.72
C LYS A 216 15.17 -29.73 -16.02
N GLN A 217 14.53 -29.35 -17.12
CA GLN A 217 13.27 -29.97 -17.55
C GLN A 217 13.45 -31.46 -17.90
N ASN A 218 14.56 -31.84 -18.53
CA ASN A 218 14.84 -33.24 -18.85
C ASN A 218 15.04 -34.07 -17.56
N LEU A 219 15.68 -33.52 -16.53
CA LEU A 219 15.78 -34.15 -15.21
C LEU A 219 14.40 -34.32 -14.55
N GLU A 220 13.57 -33.28 -14.59
CA GLU A 220 12.19 -33.33 -14.06
C GLU A 220 11.29 -34.32 -14.83
N ARG A 221 11.57 -34.55 -16.12
CA ARG A 221 10.89 -35.56 -16.97
C ARG A 221 11.47 -36.98 -16.84
N GLY A 222 12.43 -37.19 -15.95
CA GLY A 222 13.01 -38.52 -15.71
C GLY A 222 14.06 -38.94 -16.74
N THR A 223 14.79 -37.98 -17.33
CA THR A 223 15.91 -38.20 -18.29
C THR A 223 15.52 -38.93 -19.58
N ALA A 224 14.22 -39.01 -19.88
CA ALA A 224 13.75 -39.45 -21.18
C ALA A 224 13.98 -38.31 -22.20
N ILE A 225 14.78 -38.60 -23.23
CA ILE A 225 14.94 -37.75 -24.42
C ILE A 225 13.65 -37.77 -25.22
#